data_AF-A0A441Z627-F1
#
_entry.id   AF-A0A441Z627-F1
#
_cell.length_a   1.000
_cell.length_b   1.000
_cell.length_c   1.000
_cell.angle_alpha   90.00
_cell.angle_beta   90.00
_cell.angle_gamma   90.00
#
_symmetry.space_group_name_H-M   'P 1'
#
loop_
_entity.id
_entity.type
_entity.pdbx_description
1 polymer ?
#
loop_
_entity_poly.entity_id
_entity_poly.type
_entity_poly.pdbx_seq_one_letter_code
_entity_poly.pdbx_strand_id
1 'polypeptide(L)'
;MRVRFFQKTTASILAGLLILAAPGVGTAESLAGSKGDRRFAVHFPPGSTGDCPKAYKAYVAASGHSAYATSFYSRVVDLYIICGSRLNAPSQKAAEEMALRNCQSGLTRWKVKTASGGCAIAASK
;
A
#
# COMPACT_ATOMS: atom_id res chain seq x y z
N MET A 1 44.77 41.03 6.65
CA MET A 1 44.38 39.66 6.24
C MET A 1 43.96 38.85 7.46
N ARG A 2 42.66 38.75 7.83
CA ARG A 2 42.25 37.83 8.92
C ARG A 2 40.73 37.58 9.05
N VAL A 3 40.01 37.34 7.94
CA VAL A 3 38.56 37.01 8.02
C VAL A 3 38.14 35.82 7.17
N ARG A 4 38.90 35.45 6.13
CA ARG A 4 38.55 34.34 5.22
C ARG A 4 38.79 32.93 5.78
N PHE A 5 39.50 32.77 6.90
CA PHE A 5 39.81 31.45 7.45
C PHE A 5 38.70 30.91 8.37
N PHE A 6 37.98 31.79 9.08
CA PHE A 6 36.91 31.42 10.02
C PHE A 6 35.60 31.00 9.33
N GLN A 7 35.35 31.46 8.11
CA GLN A 7 34.16 31.05 7.34
C GLN A 7 34.27 29.62 6.79
N LYS A 8 35.48 29.10 6.62
CA LYS A 8 35.70 27.75 6.08
C LYS A 8 35.50 26.66 7.13
N THR A 9 35.80 26.97 8.39
CA THR A 9 35.66 26.02 9.51
C THR A 9 34.20 25.84 9.94
N THR A 10 33.36 26.88 9.88
CA THR A 10 31.94 26.80 10.25
C THR A 10 31.11 25.97 9.27
N ALA A 11 31.42 26.04 7.97
CA ALA A 11 30.75 25.22 6.95
C ALA A 11 31.01 23.71 7.15
N SER A 12 32.22 23.34 7.56
CA SER A 12 32.62 21.95 7.78
C SER A 12 31.93 21.30 8.99
N ILE A 13 31.71 22.09 10.05
CA ILE A 13 31.05 21.61 11.27
C ILE A 13 29.55 21.42 11.04
N LEU A 14 28.90 22.32 10.30
CA LEU A 14 27.48 22.14 9.91
C LEU A 14 27.26 20.91 9.03
N ALA A 15 28.16 20.64 8.09
CA ALA A 15 28.09 19.45 7.24
C ALA A 15 28.24 18.15 8.06
N GLY A 16 29.14 18.13 9.05
CA GLY A 16 29.31 16.99 9.96
C GLY A 16 28.09 16.73 10.86
N LEU A 17 27.45 17.79 11.37
CA LEU A 17 26.24 17.68 12.20
C LEU A 17 25.01 17.19 11.41
N LEU A 18 24.89 17.53 10.13
CA LEU A 18 23.81 17.03 9.26
C LEU A 18 23.90 15.51 9.03
N ILE A 19 25.12 14.94 9.05
CA ILE A 19 25.31 13.48 8.92
C ILE A 19 24.91 12.75 10.20
N LEU A 20 25.13 13.34 11.38
CA LEU A 20 24.70 12.77 12.67
C LEU A 20 23.22 12.99 12.99
N ALA A 21 22.57 13.96 12.35
CA ALA A 21 21.16 14.29 12.59
C ALA A 21 20.18 13.52 11.69
N ALA A 22 20.64 12.67 10.76
CA ALA A 22 19.77 11.74 10.06
C ALA A 22 19.43 10.59 11.02
N PRO A 23 18.23 10.56 11.64
CA PRO A 23 17.83 9.38 12.39
C PRO A 23 17.79 8.24 11.39
N GLY A 24 18.47 7.14 11.73
CA GLY A 24 18.76 6.01 10.84
C GLY A 24 17.81 5.89 9.67
N VAL A 25 18.33 6.16 8.47
CA VAL A 25 17.81 5.54 7.25
C VAL A 25 18.17 4.06 7.37
N GLY A 26 17.52 3.37 8.32
CA GLY A 26 17.40 1.94 8.25
C GLY A 26 16.79 1.68 6.90
N THR A 27 17.49 0.91 6.07
CA THR A 27 16.93 0.40 4.82
C THR A 27 15.56 -0.16 5.17
N ALA A 28 14.48 0.52 4.78
CA ALA A 28 13.14 0.05 5.05
C ALA A 28 13.05 -1.35 4.45
N GLU A 29 12.86 -2.35 5.30
CA GLU A 29 12.88 -3.73 4.86
C GLU A 29 11.80 -3.92 3.79
N SER A 30 12.17 -4.55 2.68
CA SER A 30 11.24 -4.75 1.58
C SER A 30 10.09 -5.64 2.05
N LEU A 31 8.86 -5.16 1.90
CA LEU A 31 7.66 -5.91 2.20
C LEU A 31 7.22 -6.81 1.02
N ALA A 32 8.03 -6.91 -0.04
CA ALA A 32 7.72 -7.73 -1.21
C ALA A 32 7.58 -9.21 -0.82
N GLY A 33 6.57 -9.89 -1.36
CA GLY A 33 6.22 -11.27 -1.02
C GLY A 33 5.40 -11.42 0.26
N SER A 34 5.48 -10.46 1.19
CA SER A 34 4.61 -10.44 2.38
C SER A 34 3.16 -10.12 1.99
N LYS A 35 2.22 -10.83 2.64
CA LYS A 35 0.78 -10.52 2.61
C LYS A 35 0.34 -9.61 3.77
N GLY A 36 1.28 -9.18 4.61
CA GLY A 36 1.02 -8.34 5.77
C GLY A 36 -0.07 -8.87 6.71
N ASP A 37 -0.78 -7.94 7.34
CA ASP A 37 -1.96 -8.22 8.13
C ASP A 37 -3.13 -8.63 7.22
N ARG A 38 -3.74 -9.77 7.51
CA ARG A 38 -4.82 -10.37 6.72
C ARG A 38 -6.08 -10.42 7.55
N ARG A 39 -7.06 -9.59 7.20
CA ARG A 39 -8.37 -9.54 7.86
C ARG A 39 -9.27 -10.69 7.39
N PHE A 40 -9.16 -11.10 6.13
CA PHE A 40 -9.83 -12.29 5.61
C PHE A 40 -9.07 -12.91 4.43
N ALA A 41 -9.42 -14.15 4.08
CA ALA A 41 -8.78 -14.86 2.99
C ALA A 41 -9.20 -14.29 1.63
N VAL A 42 -8.21 -13.87 0.83
CA VAL A 42 -8.39 -13.60 -0.60
C VAL A 42 -8.17 -14.93 -1.34
N HIS A 43 -9.26 -15.52 -1.83
CA HIS A 43 -9.21 -16.74 -2.60
C HIS A 43 -9.71 -16.49 -4.02
N PHE A 44 -8.88 -16.85 -5.00
CA PHE A 44 -9.27 -16.94 -6.39
C PHE A 44 -9.14 -18.41 -6.82
N PRO A 45 -10.17 -19.00 -7.46
CA PRO A 45 -10.06 -20.34 -8.03
C PRO A 45 -8.82 -20.45 -8.94
N PRO A 46 -8.13 -21.61 -8.97
CA PRO A 46 -7.03 -21.84 -9.92
C PRO A 46 -7.44 -21.50 -11.36
N GLY A 47 -6.55 -20.85 -12.09
CA GLY A 47 -6.83 -20.36 -13.45
C GLY A 47 -7.68 -19.10 -13.54
N SER A 48 -8.09 -18.48 -12.41
CA SER A 48 -8.81 -17.20 -12.45
C SER A 48 -8.02 -16.13 -13.20
N THR A 49 -8.67 -15.54 -14.20
CA THR A 49 -8.18 -14.41 -14.98
C THR A 49 -8.90 -13.13 -14.56
N GLY A 50 -8.38 -11.96 -14.98
CA GLY A 50 -8.99 -10.66 -14.72
C GLY A 50 -8.20 -9.76 -13.77
N ASP A 51 -8.73 -8.56 -13.56
CA ASP A 51 -8.00 -7.46 -12.92
C ASP A 51 -7.80 -7.66 -11.42
N CYS A 52 -8.76 -8.26 -10.71
CA CYS A 52 -8.64 -8.47 -9.26
C CYS A 52 -7.55 -9.48 -8.86
N PRO A 53 -7.47 -10.68 -9.47
CA PRO A 53 -6.32 -11.56 -9.25
C PRO A 53 -4.98 -10.91 -9.60
N LYS A 54 -4.93 -10.11 -10.68
CA LYS A 54 -3.72 -9.38 -11.09
C LYS A 54 -3.33 -8.31 -10.06
N ALA A 55 -4.28 -7.51 -9.60
CA ALA A 55 -4.08 -6.48 -8.58
C ALA A 55 -3.63 -7.09 -7.24
N TYR A 56 -4.19 -8.23 -6.84
CA TYR A 56 -3.76 -8.93 -5.63
C TYR A 56 -2.31 -9.43 -5.73
N LYS A 57 -1.92 -10.00 -6.88
CA LYS A 57 -0.51 -10.38 -7.14
C LYS A 57 0.42 -9.18 -7.08
N ALA A 58 0.02 -8.04 -7.67
CA ALA A 58 0.79 -6.81 -7.61
C ALA A 58 0.92 -6.27 -6.17
N TYR A 59 -0.13 -6.35 -5.37
CA TYR A 59 -0.11 -6.05 -3.94
C TYR A 59 0.92 -6.92 -3.20
N VAL A 60 0.92 -8.24 -3.42
CA VAL A 60 1.89 -9.14 -2.79
C VAL A 60 3.31 -8.81 -3.24
N ALA A 61 3.53 -8.49 -4.52
CA ALA A 61 4.85 -8.14 -5.05
C ALA A 61 5.37 -6.76 -4.61
N ALA A 62 4.50 -5.83 -4.22
CA ALA A 62 4.91 -4.48 -3.84
C ALA A 62 5.80 -4.47 -2.59
N SER A 63 6.86 -3.66 -2.62
CA SER A 63 7.90 -3.60 -1.58
C SER A 63 7.59 -2.63 -0.43
N GLY A 64 6.66 -1.70 -0.61
CA GLY A 64 6.28 -0.71 0.40
C GLY A 64 4.85 -0.88 0.90
N HIS A 65 4.41 0.08 1.70
CA HIS A 65 3.09 0.05 2.30
C HIS A 65 2.00 -0.03 1.25
N SER A 66 1.19 -1.08 1.32
CA SER A 66 0.23 -1.42 0.30
C SER A 66 -1.01 -2.02 0.93
N ALA A 67 -2.16 -1.89 0.27
CA ALA A 67 -3.40 -2.49 0.73
C ALA A 67 -4.21 -3.01 -0.44
N TYR A 68 -4.99 -4.05 -0.15
CA TYR A 68 -5.93 -4.67 -1.06
C TYR A 68 -7.31 -4.74 -0.40
N ALA A 69 -8.28 -4.11 -1.05
CA ALA A 69 -9.68 -4.10 -0.67
C ALA A 69 -10.48 -4.87 -1.71
N THR A 70 -11.53 -5.55 -1.28
CA THR A 70 -12.41 -6.28 -2.19
C THR A 70 -13.81 -6.40 -1.60
N SER A 71 -14.83 -6.52 -2.46
CA SER A 71 -16.15 -6.99 -2.04
C SER A 71 -16.04 -8.44 -1.57
N PHE A 72 -16.90 -8.85 -0.63
CA PHE A 72 -16.97 -10.27 -0.32
C PHE A 72 -17.45 -11.02 -1.56
N TYR A 73 -16.80 -12.15 -1.83
CA TYR A 73 -17.23 -13.07 -2.86
C TYR A 73 -17.96 -14.22 -2.20
N SER A 74 -19.24 -14.37 -2.52
CA SER A 74 -19.96 -15.60 -2.26
C SER A 74 -20.70 -15.97 -3.54
N ARG A 75 -20.42 -17.15 -4.08
CA ARG A 75 -21.09 -17.68 -5.28
C ARG A 75 -22.61 -17.79 -5.12
N VAL A 76 -23.11 -17.68 -3.90
CA VAL A 76 -24.54 -17.76 -3.56
C VAL A 76 -25.19 -16.37 -3.53
N VAL A 77 -24.45 -15.30 -3.21
CA VAL A 77 -25.02 -13.97 -2.94
C VAL A 77 -24.45 -12.85 -3.82
N ASP A 78 -23.18 -12.94 -4.23
CA ASP A 78 -22.48 -11.91 -5.00
C ASP A 78 -21.67 -12.56 -6.15
N LEU A 79 -22.21 -12.52 -7.37
CA LEU A 79 -21.63 -13.14 -8.56
C LEU A 79 -20.40 -12.39 -9.12
N TYR A 80 -20.13 -11.17 -8.63
CA TYR A 80 -19.07 -10.30 -9.11
C TYR A 80 -18.15 -9.88 -7.98
N ILE A 81 -16.85 -9.86 -8.25
CA ILE A 81 -15.84 -9.35 -7.32
C ILE A 81 -15.43 -7.97 -7.80
N ILE A 82 -15.62 -6.97 -6.94
CA ILE A 82 -14.99 -5.66 -7.12
C ILE A 82 -13.80 -5.58 -6.17
N CYS A 83 -12.71 -4.98 -6.62
CA CYS A 83 -11.50 -4.79 -5.84
C CYS A 83 -10.92 -3.41 -6.04
N GLY A 84 -10.07 -3.02 -5.09
CA GLY A 84 -9.24 -1.82 -5.16
C GLY A 84 -7.91 -2.09 -4.48
N SER A 85 -6.84 -1.53 -5.02
CA SER A 85 -5.51 -1.63 -4.41
C SER A 85 -4.81 -0.29 -4.43
N ARG A 86 -3.94 -0.08 -3.44
CA ARG A 86 -2.94 0.99 -3.46
C ARG A 86 -1.59 0.37 -3.12
N LEU A 87 -0.59 0.66 -3.95
CA LEU A 87 0.76 0.12 -3.82
C LEU A 87 1.71 1.24 -3.39
N ASN A 88 2.68 0.88 -2.54
CA ASN A 88 3.80 1.76 -2.15
C ASN A 88 3.35 3.16 -1.70
N ALA A 89 2.32 3.23 -0.86
CA ALA A 89 1.87 4.46 -0.24
C ALA A 89 2.86 4.95 0.83
N PRO A 90 2.76 6.23 1.26
CA PRO A 90 3.59 6.75 2.36
C PRO A 90 3.37 6.07 3.71
N SER A 91 2.23 5.39 3.91
CA SER A 91 1.92 4.62 5.12
C SER A 91 0.88 3.53 4.82
N GLN A 92 0.81 2.50 5.67
CA GLN A 92 -0.20 1.43 5.57
C GLN A 92 -1.63 2.00 5.61
N LYS A 93 -1.89 2.96 6.51
CA LYS A 93 -3.19 3.64 6.60
C LYS A 93 -3.57 4.38 5.31
N ALA A 94 -2.63 5.10 4.69
CA ALA A 94 -2.88 5.78 3.43
C ALA A 94 -3.15 4.78 2.28
N ALA A 95 -2.50 3.62 2.30
CA ALA A 95 -2.78 2.55 1.36
C ALA A 95 -4.20 2.00 1.55
N GLU A 96 -4.60 1.72 2.79
CA GLU A 96 -5.94 1.20 3.12
C GLU A 96 -7.04 2.15 2.68
N GLU A 97 -6.97 3.42 3.05
CA GLU A 97 -7.99 4.41 2.67
C GLU A 97 -8.17 4.50 1.16
N MET A 98 -7.06 4.51 0.40
CA MET A 98 -7.13 4.59 -1.05
C MET A 98 -7.63 3.28 -1.68
N ALA A 99 -7.17 2.13 -1.19
CA ALA A 99 -7.65 0.84 -1.67
C ALA A 99 -9.17 0.67 -1.46
N LEU A 100 -9.67 1.08 -0.28
CA LEU A 100 -11.10 1.02 0.03
C LEU A 100 -11.91 1.97 -0.86
N ARG A 101 -11.46 3.23 -1.02
CA ARG A 101 -12.09 4.20 -1.94
C ARG A 101 -12.15 3.69 -3.37
N ASN A 102 -11.07 3.10 -3.87
CA ASN A 102 -11.01 2.54 -5.23
C ASN A 102 -11.98 1.36 -5.41
N CYS A 103 -12.11 0.51 -4.40
CA CYS A 103 -13.09 -0.58 -4.44
C CYS A 103 -14.53 -0.04 -4.45
N GLN A 104 -14.83 0.90 -3.57
CA GLN A 104 -16.15 1.54 -3.48
C GLN A 104 -16.52 2.28 -4.77
N SER A 105 -15.57 2.98 -5.41
CA SER A 105 -15.82 3.65 -6.68
C SER A 105 -16.15 2.66 -7.80
N GLY A 106 -15.55 1.48 -7.78
CA GLY A 106 -15.91 0.36 -8.65
C GLY A 106 -17.36 -0.07 -8.46
N LEU A 107 -17.79 -0.31 -7.21
CA LEU A 107 -19.18 -0.68 -6.91
C LEU A 107 -20.17 0.34 -7.48
N THR A 108 -19.89 1.64 -7.30
CA THR A 108 -20.71 2.73 -7.84
C THR A 108 -20.69 2.77 -9.37
N ARG A 109 -19.50 2.73 -9.98
CA ARG A 109 -19.31 2.82 -11.44
C ARG A 109 -20.07 1.71 -12.17
N TRP A 110 -19.99 0.49 -11.65
CA TRP A 110 -20.60 -0.70 -12.25
C TRP A 110 -21.98 -1.01 -11.69
N LYS A 111 -22.51 -0.17 -10.78
CA LYS A 111 -23.83 -0.32 -10.15
C LYS A 111 -24.02 -1.70 -9.51
N VAL A 112 -22.95 -2.27 -8.95
CA VAL A 112 -22.98 -3.58 -8.30
C VAL A 112 -23.63 -3.44 -6.93
N LYS A 113 -24.74 -4.15 -6.72
CA LYS A 113 -25.36 -4.28 -5.40
C LYS A 113 -24.78 -5.50 -4.72
N THR A 114 -24.04 -5.30 -3.63
CA THR A 114 -23.50 -6.39 -2.84
C THR A 114 -24.44 -6.72 -1.68
N ALA A 115 -24.82 -7.98 -1.50
CA ALA A 115 -25.63 -8.40 -0.37
C ALA A 115 -24.84 -8.41 0.95
N SER A 116 -23.52 -8.58 0.87
CA SER A 116 -22.61 -8.80 2.00
C SER A 116 -21.99 -7.53 2.62
N GLY A 117 -22.53 -6.33 2.35
CA GLY A 117 -22.04 -5.09 2.97
C GLY A 117 -20.89 -4.35 2.25
N GLY A 118 -20.67 -4.60 0.96
CA GLY A 118 -19.79 -3.79 0.13
C GLY A 118 -18.32 -4.20 0.16
N CYS A 119 -17.42 -3.22 0.02
CA CYS A 119 -15.98 -3.40 0.02
C CYS A 119 -15.39 -3.37 1.43
N ALA A 120 -14.42 -4.25 1.69
CA ALA A 120 -13.63 -4.24 2.92
C ALA A 120 -12.13 -4.45 2.61
N ILE A 121 -11.26 -4.00 3.52
CA ILE A 121 -9.82 -4.31 3.44
C ILE A 121 -9.62 -5.80 3.72
N ALA A 122 -9.05 -6.52 2.76
CA ALA A 122 -8.73 -7.93 2.95
C ALA A 122 -7.33 -8.12 3.54
N ALA A 123 -6.37 -7.32 3.07
CA ALA A 123 -4.99 -7.37 3.54
C ALA A 123 -4.28 -6.02 3.37
N SER A 124 -3.33 -5.73 4.25
CA SER A 124 -2.48 -4.54 4.18
C SER A 124 -1.10 -4.78 4.80
N LYS A 125 -0.10 -4.06 4.30
CA LYS A 125 1.29 -4.08 4.76
C LYS A 125 1.86 -2.66 4.67
#